data_AF-A0A0U5C1K3-F1
#
_entry.id   AF-A0A0U5C1K3-F1
#
_cell.length_a   1.000
_cell.length_b   1.000
_cell.length_c   1.000
_cell.angle_alpha   90.00
_cell.angle_beta   90.00
_cell.angle_gamma   90.00
#
_symmetry.space_group_name_H-M   'P 1'
#
loop_
_entity.id
_entity.type
_entity.pdbx_description
1 polymer ?
#
loop_
_entity_poly.entity_id
_entity_poly.type
_entity_poly.pdbx_seq_one_letter_code
_entity_poly.pdbx_strand_id
1 'polypeptide(L)'
;MSSGGGDAKLFARGKVAELRQELNSGGKKDKNYSAKKIALKKIVANMTMSNNDMIALFPDIIDCMNLPSLEIKKMCFLFLVNYSRMKPEIALKALPILVNVR
;
A
#
# COMPACT_ATOMS: atom_id res chain seq x y z
N MET A 1 -28.46 21.10 11.21
CA MET A 1 -26.99 21.08 11.04
C MET A 1 -26.61 19.67 10.61
N SER A 2 -26.45 19.43 9.31
CA SER A 2 -26.24 18.08 8.76
C SER A 2 -24.83 17.58 9.05
N SER A 3 -24.78 16.40 9.67
CA SER A 3 -23.59 15.63 9.99
C SER A 3 -22.98 15.07 8.70
N GLY A 4 -22.09 15.83 8.05
CA GLY A 4 -21.47 15.45 6.76
C GLY A 4 -20.09 14.76 6.88
N GLY A 5 -19.65 14.40 8.09
CA GLY A 5 -18.30 13.86 8.34
C GLY A 5 -18.21 12.33 8.44
N GLY A 6 -19.34 11.63 8.55
CA GLY A 6 -19.38 10.18 8.77
C GLY A 6 -19.17 9.38 7.48
N ASP A 7 -19.85 9.76 6.41
CA ASP A 7 -19.89 9.02 5.15
C ASP A 7 -18.51 8.97 4.47
N ALA A 8 -17.78 10.10 4.44
CA ALA A 8 -16.46 10.17 3.83
C ALA A 8 -15.46 9.17 4.44
N LYS A 9 -15.52 8.95 5.78
CA LYS A 9 -14.69 7.96 6.47
C LYS A 9 -15.12 6.52 6.18
N LEU A 10 -16.42 6.26 6.00
CA LEU A 10 -16.94 4.95 5.59
C LEU A 10 -16.48 4.60 4.17
N PHE A 11 -16.56 5.53 3.21
CA PHE A 11 -16.06 5.34 1.86
C PHE A 11 -14.54 5.10 1.83
N ALA A 12 -13.77 5.86 2.63
CA ALA A 12 -12.33 5.65 2.72
C ALA A 12 -11.96 4.28 3.32
N ARG A 13 -12.68 3.83 4.36
CA ARG A 13 -12.52 2.49 4.95
C ARG A 13 -12.85 1.37 3.96
N GLY A 14 -13.94 1.52 3.20
CA GLY A 14 -14.31 0.58 2.14
C GLY A 14 -13.19 0.45 1.11
N LYS A 15 -12.66 1.59 0.64
CA LYS A 15 -11.57 1.63 -0.34
C LYS A 15 -10.28 0.97 0.16
N VAL A 16 -9.90 1.20 1.41
CA VAL A 16 -8.74 0.52 2.03
C VAL A 16 -8.95 -0.99 2.07
N ALA A 17 -10.14 -1.45 2.46
CA ALA A 17 -10.45 -2.88 2.51
C ALA A 17 -10.40 -3.52 1.12
N GLU A 18 -10.94 -2.85 0.09
CA GLU A 18 -10.87 -3.31 -1.30
C GLU A 18 -9.43 -3.39 -1.80
N LEU A 19 -8.63 -2.32 -1.62
CA LEU A 19 -7.23 -2.31 -2.04
C LEU A 19 -6.40 -3.37 -1.32
N ARG A 20 -6.66 -3.61 -0.03
CA ARG A 20 -6.05 -4.70 0.73
C ARG A 20 -6.39 -6.05 0.11
N GLN A 21 -7.65 -6.28 -0.25
CA GLN A 21 -8.07 -7.51 -0.90
C GLN A 21 -7.39 -7.69 -2.25
N GLU A 22 -7.31 -6.63 -3.07
CA GLU A 22 -6.60 -6.66 -4.35
C GLU A 22 -5.10 -6.94 -4.18
N LEU A 23 -4.42 -6.33 -3.21
CA LEU A 23 -3.01 -6.61 -2.90
C LEU A 23 -2.77 -8.05 -2.47
N ASN A 24 -3.70 -8.65 -1.73
CA ASN A 24 -3.61 -10.04 -1.28
C ASN A 24 -4.15 -11.04 -2.32
N SER A 25 -4.89 -10.55 -3.32
CA SER A 25 -5.38 -11.33 -4.46
C SER A 25 -4.24 -11.71 -5.42
N GLY A 26 -4.48 -12.73 -6.25
CA GLY A 26 -3.43 -13.31 -7.10
C GLY A 26 -2.59 -14.30 -6.30
N GLY A 27 -3.12 -15.52 -6.13
CA GLY A 27 -2.36 -16.63 -5.57
C GLY A 27 -1.22 -17.08 -6.50
N LYS A 28 -0.65 -18.26 -6.24
CA LYS A 28 0.52 -18.85 -6.94
C LYS A 28 0.44 -18.91 -8.49
N LYS A 29 -0.72 -18.63 -9.10
CA LYS A 29 -0.94 -18.63 -10.55
C LYS A 29 -0.64 -17.29 -11.25
N ASP A 30 -0.56 -16.16 -10.53
CA ASP A 30 -0.24 -14.85 -11.13
C ASP A 30 1.28 -14.65 -11.20
N LYS A 31 1.92 -15.28 -12.19
CA LYS A 31 3.38 -15.23 -12.39
C LYS A 31 3.92 -13.80 -12.59
N ASN A 32 3.07 -12.87 -13.03
CA ASN A 32 3.48 -11.51 -13.37
C ASN A 32 3.02 -10.44 -12.34
N TYR A 33 2.36 -10.86 -11.26
CA TYR A 33 1.85 -9.99 -10.20
C TYR A 33 0.98 -8.84 -10.72
N SER A 34 0.23 -9.11 -11.79
CA SER A 34 -0.54 -8.11 -12.54
C SER A 34 -1.59 -7.42 -11.66
N ALA A 35 -2.32 -8.19 -10.85
CA ALA A 35 -3.30 -7.66 -9.91
C ALA A 35 -2.66 -6.75 -8.85
N LYS A 36 -1.52 -7.18 -8.29
CA LYS A 36 -0.78 -6.40 -7.29
C LYS A 36 -0.25 -5.09 -7.87
N LYS A 37 0.25 -5.10 -9.12
CA LYS A 37 0.69 -3.88 -9.81
C LYS A 37 -0.47 -2.89 -9.99
N ILE A 38 -1.65 -3.36 -10.38
CA ILE A 38 -2.83 -2.50 -10.54
C ILE A 38 -3.22 -1.90 -9.18
N ALA A 39 -3.27 -2.70 -8.12
CA ALA A 39 -3.58 -2.24 -6.78
C ALA A 39 -2.57 -1.19 -6.28
N LEU A 40 -1.26 -1.42 -6.49
CA LEU A 40 -0.21 -0.48 -6.12
C LEU A 40 -0.31 0.84 -6.87
N LYS A 41 -0.64 0.84 -8.17
CA LYS A 41 -0.88 2.06 -8.94
C LYS A 41 -2.05 2.86 -8.37
N LYS A 42 -3.14 2.18 -7.98
CA LYS A 42 -4.28 2.83 -7.29
C LYS A 42 -3.83 3.44 -5.96
N ILE A 43 -3.03 2.73 -5.15
CA ILE A 43 -2.53 3.24 -3.88
C ILE A 43 -1.68 4.50 -4.09
N VAL A 44 -0.72 4.48 -5.02
CA VAL A 44 0.12 5.64 -5.35
C VAL A 44 -0.72 6.83 -5.79
N ALA A 45 -1.75 6.62 -6.61
CA ALA A 45 -2.66 7.70 -7.01
C ALA A 45 -3.48 8.28 -5.84
N ASN A 46 -3.83 7.46 -4.83
CA ASN A 46 -4.51 7.96 -3.62
C ASN A 46 -3.55 8.74 -2.71
N MET A 47 -2.27 8.34 -2.65
CA MET A 47 -1.25 9.06 -1.90
C MET A 47 -1.06 10.49 -2.42
N THR A 48 -1.02 10.68 -3.74
CA THR A 48 -0.85 12.01 -4.35
C THR A 48 -2.03 12.96 -4.06
N MET A 49 -3.19 12.41 -3.71
CA MET A 49 -4.37 13.18 -3.29
C MET A 49 -4.40 13.44 -1.77
N SER A 50 -3.27 13.23 -1.07
CA SER A 50 -3.12 13.42 0.39
C SER A 50 -4.09 12.60 1.25
N ASN A 51 -4.51 11.42 0.78
CA ASN A 51 -5.35 10.53 1.57
C ASN A 51 -4.51 9.74 2.59
N ASN A 52 -4.59 10.14 3.87
CA ASN A 52 -3.86 9.49 4.96
C ASN A 52 -4.38 8.09 5.30
N ASP A 53 -5.59 7.69 4.86
CA ASP A 53 -6.17 6.38 5.17
C ASP A 53 -5.38 5.22 4.54
N MET A 54 -4.61 5.50 3.48
CA MET A 54 -3.77 4.49 2.81
C MET A 54 -2.66 3.95 3.74
N ILE A 55 -2.32 4.67 4.82
CA ILE A 55 -1.35 4.20 5.81
C ILE A 55 -1.75 2.87 6.45
N ALA A 56 -3.04 2.53 6.45
CA ALA A 56 -3.53 1.25 6.94
C ALA A 56 -3.04 0.04 6.08
N LEU A 57 -2.57 0.27 4.86
CA LEU A 57 -2.04 -0.76 3.95
C LEU A 57 -0.54 -1.03 4.16
N PHE A 58 0.10 -0.37 5.12
CA PHE A 58 1.55 -0.50 5.37
C PHE A 58 2.02 -1.96 5.47
N PRO A 59 1.36 -2.86 6.22
CA PRO A 59 1.78 -4.26 6.32
C PRO A 59 1.77 -4.96 4.95
N ASP A 60 0.70 -4.76 4.18
CA ASP A 60 0.53 -5.38 2.86
C ASP A 60 1.57 -4.84 1.84
N ILE A 61 1.97 -3.57 1.98
CA ILE A 61 3.04 -2.97 1.18
C ILE A 61 4.40 -3.61 1.50
N ILE A 62 4.71 -3.85 2.78
CA ILE A 62 5.95 -4.53 3.19
C ILE A 62 6.01 -5.94 2.59
N ASP A 63 4.90 -6.68 2.61
CA ASP A 63 4.83 -8.01 2.01
C ASP A 63 5.10 -7.97 0.51
N CYS A 64 4.55 -6.97 -0.19
CA CYS A 64 4.80 -6.77 -1.62
C CYS A 64 6.26 -6.43 -1.96
N MET A 65 7.05 -5.90 -1.02
CA MET A 65 8.47 -5.60 -1.26
C MET A 65 9.35 -6.85 -1.38
N ASN A 66 8.90 -7.99 -0.84
CA ASN A 66 9.60 -9.26 -1.00
C ASN A 66 9.47 -9.85 -2.41
N LEU A 67 8.58 -9.29 -3.25
CA LEU A 67 8.38 -9.78 -4.61
C LEU A 67 9.58 -9.41 -5.50
N PRO A 68 9.97 -10.28 -6.44
CA PRO A 68 11.13 -10.04 -7.32
C PRO A 68 10.87 -8.97 -8.40
N SER A 69 9.71 -8.34 -8.45
CA SER A 69 9.36 -7.34 -9.46
C SER A 69 9.88 -5.94 -9.10
N LEU A 70 10.81 -5.41 -9.91
CA LEU A 70 11.35 -4.05 -9.71
C LEU A 70 10.28 -2.96 -9.77
N GLU A 71 9.29 -3.10 -10.65
CA GLU A 71 8.18 -2.15 -10.76
C GLU A 71 7.39 -2.06 -9.44
N ILE A 72 7.09 -3.22 -8.84
CA ILE A 72 6.42 -3.30 -7.54
C ILE A 72 7.27 -2.66 -6.46
N LYS A 73 8.55 -3.03 -6.38
CA LYS A 73 9.48 -2.46 -5.40
C LYS A 73 9.47 -0.93 -5.48
N LYS A 74 9.64 -0.32 -6.66
CA LYS A 74 9.63 1.14 -6.84
C LYS A 74 8.37 1.81 -6.26
N MET A 75 7.19 1.22 -6.48
CA MET A 75 5.93 1.74 -5.92
C MET A 75 5.87 1.58 -4.40
N CYS A 76 6.31 0.46 -3.84
CA CYS A 76 6.39 0.26 -2.38
C CYS A 76 7.38 1.23 -1.72
N PHE A 77 8.53 1.49 -2.36
CA PHE A 77 9.50 2.48 -1.90
C PHE A 77 8.89 3.89 -1.86
N LEU A 78 8.16 4.29 -2.90
CA LEU A 78 7.46 5.57 -2.93
C LEU A 78 6.46 5.68 -1.77
N PHE A 79 5.72 4.62 -1.47
CA PHE A 79 4.83 4.53 -0.31
C PHE A 79 5.58 4.75 1.02
N LEU A 80 6.71 4.08 1.22
CA LEU A 80 7.52 4.24 2.42
C LEU A 80 8.03 5.68 2.58
N VAL A 81 8.53 6.31 1.52
CA VAL A 81 9.02 7.70 1.60
C VAL A 81 7.91 8.65 2.04
N ASN A 82 6.67 8.40 1.60
CA ASN A 82 5.52 9.24 1.93
C ASN A 82 5.02 9.04 3.37
N TYR A 83 4.93 7.79 3.85
CA TYR A 83 4.28 7.48 5.14
C TYR A 83 5.20 7.05 6.28
N SER A 84 6.49 6.78 6.03
CA SER A 84 7.44 6.30 7.05
C SER A 84 7.51 7.21 8.27
N ARG A 85 7.42 8.53 8.08
CA ARG A 85 7.42 9.52 9.17
C ARG A 85 6.18 9.44 10.07
N MET A 86 5.04 9.00 9.52
CA MET A 86 3.78 8.91 10.25
C MET A 86 3.68 7.60 11.07
N LYS A 87 4.35 6.53 10.64
CA LYS A 87 4.38 5.21 11.31
C LYS A 87 5.81 4.65 11.35
N PRO A 88 6.72 5.27 12.11
CA PRO A 88 8.13 4.87 12.15
C PRO A 88 8.31 3.41 12.58
N GLU A 89 7.55 2.95 13.58
CA GLU A 89 7.65 1.57 14.10
C GLU A 89 7.37 0.50 13.04
N ILE A 90 6.42 0.76 12.14
CA ILE A 90 6.10 -0.17 11.06
C ILE A 90 7.13 -0.03 9.93
N ALA A 91 7.60 1.19 9.66
CA ALA A 91 8.66 1.44 8.68
C ALA A 91 9.97 0.71 9.02
N LEU A 92 10.29 0.56 10.32
CA LEU A 92 11.46 -0.21 10.77
C LEU A 92 11.43 -1.67 10.28
N LYS A 93 10.23 -2.26 10.13
CA LYS A 93 10.09 -3.64 9.63
C LYS A 93 10.45 -3.78 8.15
N ALA A 94 10.46 -2.68 7.40
CA ALA A 94 10.91 -2.69 6.01
C ALA A 94 12.45 -2.69 5.89
N LEU A 95 13.18 -2.24 6.92
CA LEU A 95 14.65 -2.08 6.87
C LEU A 95 15.40 -3.35 6.44
N PRO A 96 15.08 -4.56 6.94
CA PRO A 96 15.78 -5.78 6.51
C PRO A 96 15.64 -6.03 5.00
N ILE A 97 14.49 -5.71 4.43
CA ILE A 97 14.22 -5.86 2.99
C ILE A 97 15.04 -4.83 2.20
N LEU A 98 15.15 -3.61 2.74
CA LEU A 98 15.92 -2.52 2.11
C LEU A 98 17.41 -2.79 2.08
N VAL A 99 17.96 -3.32 3.17
CA VAL A 99 19.39 -3.64 3.29
C VAL A 99 19.77 -4.84 2.42
N ASN A 100 18.84 -5.76 2.16
CA ASN A 100 19.04 -6.92 1.27
C ASN A 100 18.65 -6.67 -0.20
N VAL A 101 18.48 -5.41 -0.62
CA VAL A 101 18.35 -5.08 -2.06
C VAL A 101 19.72 -5.25 -2.72
N ARG A 102 20.07 -6.50 -3.06
CA ARG A 102 21.12 -6.86 -4.02
C ARG A 102 20.50 -7.17 -5.37
#